data_AF-A0A0K9FBV3-F1
#
_entry.id   AF-A0A0K9FBV3-F1
#
_cell.length_a   1.000
_cell.length_b   1.000
_cell.length_c   1.000
_cell.angle_alpha   90.00
_cell.angle_beta   90.00
_cell.angle_gamma   90.00
#
_symmetry.space_group_name_H-M   'P 1'
#
loop_
_entity.id
_entity.type
_entity.pdbx_description
1 polymer ?
#
loop_
_entity_poly.entity_id
_entity_poly.type
_entity_poly.pdbx_seq_one_letter_code
_entity_poly.pdbx_strand_id
1 'polypeptide(L)'
;MLPANIEVNLDKQAIRQYIEKRLDEEIREVLWWIDLNKMAELTNMSPRFLESELVCDVRMRAIEVKKNRKRWWPARQAFEVISTITSEW
;
A
#
# COMPACT_ATOMS: atom_id res chain seq x y z
N MET A 1 10.49 -52.48 16.76
CA MET A 1 10.14 -51.07 17.01
C MET A 1 8.71 -50.87 16.55
N LEU A 2 7.80 -50.49 17.45
CA LEU A 2 6.43 -50.14 17.07
C LEU A 2 6.44 -48.70 16.52
N PRO A 3 5.86 -48.43 15.33
CA PRO A 3 5.77 -47.07 14.83
C PRO A 3 4.87 -46.28 15.78
N ALA A 4 5.43 -45.27 16.43
CA ALA A 4 4.64 -44.32 17.19
C ALA A 4 3.78 -43.54 16.19
N ASN A 5 2.46 -43.71 16.25
CA ASN A 5 1.51 -42.84 15.57
C ASN A 5 1.57 -41.48 16.26
N ILE A 6 2.40 -40.59 15.74
CA ILE A 6 2.47 -39.19 16.20
C ILE A 6 1.29 -38.48 15.54
N GLU A 7 0.17 -38.39 16.25
CA GLU A 7 -0.93 -37.50 15.85
C GLU A 7 -0.50 -36.06 16.09
N VAL A 8 -0.10 -35.39 15.01
CA VAL A 8 0.21 -33.96 15.02
C VAL A 8 -1.11 -33.20 15.09
N ASN A 9 -1.50 -32.79 16.30
CA ASN A 9 -2.66 -31.93 16.50
C ASN A 9 -2.28 -30.49 16.14
N LEU A 10 -2.60 -30.10 14.91
CA LEU A 10 -2.33 -28.76 14.40
C LEU A 10 -3.32 -27.77 14.99
N ASP A 11 -2.81 -26.80 15.75
CA ASP A 11 -3.60 -25.67 16.21
C ASP A 11 -3.97 -24.78 15.02
N LYS A 12 -5.20 -24.94 14.56
CA LYS A 12 -5.76 -24.19 13.44
C LYS A 12 -5.78 -22.68 13.70
N GLN A 13 -5.88 -22.25 14.95
CA GLN A 13 -5.88 -20.84 15.32
C GLN A 13 -4.47 -20.26 15.18
N ALA A 14 -3.46 -20.97 15.65
CA ALA A 14 -2.06 -20.57 15.48
C ALA A 14 -1.65 -20.50 14.01
N ILE A 15 -2.11 -21.46 13.19
CA ILE A 15 -1.87 -21.46 11.74
C ILE A 15 -2.52 -20.24 11.09
N ARG A 16 -3.78 -19.93 11.44
CA ARG A 16 -4.47 -18.76 10.91
C ARG A 16 -3.77 -17.45 11.26
N GLN A 17 -3.39 -17.28 12.53
CA GLN A 17 -2.66 -16.11 12.99
C GLN A 17 -1.30 -15.96 12.28
N TYR A 18 -0.61 -17.07 12.03
CA TYR A 18 0.64 -17.06 11.27
C TYR A 18 0.43 -16.65 9.80
N ILE A 19 -0.63 -17.15 9.15
CA ILE A 19 -0.98 -16.77 7.78
C ILE A 19 -1.33 -15.28 7.70
N GLU A 20 -2.18 -14.78 8.60
CA GLU A 20 -2.56 -13.36 8.66
C GLU A 20 -1.33 -12.47 8.86
N LYS A 21 -0.45 -12.83 9.79
CA LYS A 21 0.80 -12.12 10.03
C LYS A 21 1.74 -12.12 8.82
N ARG A 22 1.87 -13.24 8.12
CA ARG A 22 2.72 -13.36 6.92
C ARG A 22 2.17 -12.55 5.75
N LEU A 23 0.85 -12.54 5.56
CA LEU A 23 0.19 -11.69 4.56
C LEU A 23 0.40 -10.21 4.89
N ASP A 24 0.24 -9.83 6.15
CA ASP A 24 0.52 -8.46 6.61
C ASP A 24 2.00 -8.06 6.42
N GLU A 25 2.93 -8.99 6.64
CA GLU A 25 4.37 -8.77 6.43
C GLU A 25 4.75 -8.67 4.95
N GLU A 26 4.12 -9.44 4.06
CA GLU A 26 4.38 -9.41 2.62
C GLU A 26 3.72 -8.21 1.92
N ILE A 27 2.59 -7.70 2.45
CA ILE A 27 1.99 -6.43 2.02
C ILE A 27 2.86 -5.23 2.45
N ARG A 28 3.73 -5.41 3.46
CA ARG A 28 4.62 -4.39 4.03
C ARG A 28 5.98 -4.24 3.33
N GLU A 29 6.10 -4.53 2.03
CA GLU A 29 7.04 -3.73 1.22
C GLU A 29 6.49 -2.29 1.12
N VAL A 30 6.59 -1.57 2.25
CA VAL A 30 6.07 -0.23 2.46
C VAL A 30 6.89 0.69 1.58
N LEU A 31 6.32 1.08 0.43
CA LEU A 31 6.86 2.16 -0.38
C LEU A 31 7.10 3.37 0.55
N TRP A 32 8.35 3.85 0.64
CA TRP A 32 8.64 5.08 1.39
C TRP A 32 8.18 6.30 0.60
N TRP A 33 8.43 6.28 -0.70
CA TRP A 33 8.06 7.33 -1.65
C TRP A 33 7.45 6.72 -2.91
N ILE A 34 6.48 7.43 -3.49
CA ILE A 34 5.93 7.13 -4.81
C ILE A 34 6.09 8.33 -5.73
N ASP A 35 6.22 8.06 -7.03
CA ASP A 35 6.10 9.06 -8.08
C ASP A 35 4.75 8.93 -8.80
N LEU A 36 4.52 9.76 -9.82
CA LEU A 36 3.27 9.77 -10.57
C LEU A 36 3.03 8.45 -11.31
N ASN A 37 4.09 7.79 -11.80
CA ASN A 37 3.98 6.54 -12.53
C ASN A 37 3.56 5.41 -11.59
N LYS A 38 4.17 5.32 -10.41
CA LYS A 38 3.78 4.34 -9.39
C LYS A 38 2.38 4.62 -8.87
N MET A 39 1.99 5.89 -8.72
CA MET A 39 0.63 6.27 -8.35
C MET A 39 -0.39 5.82 -9.41
N ALA A 40 -0.07 5.96 -10.71
CA ALA A 40 -0.91 5.47 -11.81
C ALA A 40 -1.04 3.95 -11.82
N GLU A 41 0.07 3.23 -11.62
CA GLU A 41 0.08 1.77 -11.52
C GLU A 41 -0.81 1.27 -10.36
N LEU A 42 -0.71 1.90 -9.18
CA LEU A 42 -1.41 1.44 -7.98
C LEU A 42 -2.90 1.80 -7.96
N THR A 43 -3.28 2.93 -8.55
CA THR A 43 -4.67 3.40 -8.58
C THR A 43 -5.42 2.97 -9.85
N ASN A 44 -4.71 2.42 -10.85
CA ASN A 44 -5.19 2.22 -12.22
C ASN A 44 -5.74 3.49 -12.89
N MET A 45 -5.42 4.67 -12.37
CA MET A 45 -5.83 5.95 -12.95
C MET A 45 -4.77 6.43 -13.94
N SER A 46 -5.21 7.04 -15.05
CA SER A 46 -4.27 7.61 -16.01
C SER A 46 -3.46 8.75 -15.38
N PRO A 47 -2.18 8.95 -15.76
CA PRO A 47 -1.37 10.06 -15.26
C PRO A 47 -2.03 11.43 -15.47
N ARG A 48 -2.73 11.62 -16.59
CA ARG A 48 -3.45 12.86 -16.89
C ARG A 48 -4.58 13.13 -15.88
N PHE A 49 -5.34 12.09 -15.53
CA PHE A 49 -6.41 12.18 -14.55
C PHE A 49 -5.86 12.44 -13.14
N LEU A 50 -4.78 11.74 -12.77
CA LEU A 50 -4.09 11.99 -11.50
C LEU A 50 -3.61 13.44 -11.38
N GLU A 51 -3.07 14.01 -12.46
CA GLU A 51 -2.63 15.40 -12.48
C GLU A 51 -3.77 16.41 -12.35
N SER A 52 -4.93 16.13 -12.95
CA SER A 52 -6.07 17.04 -12.96
C SER A 52 -6.93 16.95 -11.70
N GLU A 53 -7.03 15.78 -11.09
CA GLU A 53 -7.96 15.54 -9.96
C GLU A 53 -7.24 15.37 -8.61
N LEU A 54 -6.07 14.72 -8.58
CA LEU A 54 -5.41 14.35 -7.31
C LEU A 54 -4.20 15.24 -7.01
N VAL A 55 -3.23 15.31 -7.90
CA VAL A 55 -1.99 16.08 -7.70
C VAL A 55 -2.25 17.58 -7.63
N CYS A 56 -3.33 18.05 -8.27
CA CYS A 56 -3.73 19.45 -8.19
C CYS A 56 -4.30 19.83 -6.81
N ASP A 57 -4.80 18.86 -6.02
CA ASP A 57 -5.44 19.08 -4.71
C ASP A 57 -4.43 19.68 -3.71
N VAL A 58 -4.89 20.64 -2.90
CA VAL A 58 -4.06 21.36 -1.94
C VAL A 58 -3.41 20.40 -0.92
N ARG A 59 -4.13 19.35 -0.51
CA ARG A 59 -3.65 18.32 0.41
C ARG A 59 -2.50 17.52 -0.20
N MET A 60 -2.63 17.18 -1.49
CA MET A 60 -1.61 16.43 -2.22
C MET A 60 -0.35 17.27 -2.49
N ARG A 61 -0.52 18.57 -2.77
CA ARG A 61 0.60 19.53 -2.90
C ARG A 61 1.34 19.76 -1.59
N ALA A 62 0.64 19.71 -0.44
CA ALA A 62 1.24 19.96 0.86
C ALA A 62 2.30 18.91 1.24
N ILE A 63 2.14 17.68 0.79
CA ILE A 63 3.05 16.55 1.07
C ILE A 63 4.00 16.25 -0.09
N GLU A 64 4.00 17.09 -1.13
CA GLU A 64 4.81 16.92 -2.33
C GLU A 64 6.26 17.31 -2.10
N VAL A 65 7.18 16.41 -2.46
CA VAL A 65 8.63 16.67 -2.48
C VAL A 65 9.08 16.88 -3.92
N LYS A 66 9.66 18.06 -4.20
CA LYS A 66 10.15 18.45 -5.52
C LYS A 66 11.67 18.61 -5.55
N LYS A 67 12.33 17.98 -6.54
CA LYS A 67 13.74 18.24 -6.85
C LYS A 67 14.01 18.02 -8.34
N ASN A 68 14.66 18.99 -9.01
CA ASN A 68 15.04 18.89 -10.43
C ASN A 68 13.90 18.42 -11.36
N ARG A 69 12.72 19.05 -11.25
CA ARG A 69 11.48 18.72 -11.99
C ARG A 69 10.85 17.36 -11.67
N LYS A 70 11.47 16.55 -10.81
CA LYS A 70 10.88 15.31 -10.29
C LYS A 70 10.03 15.61 -9.06
N ARG A 71 8.96 14.84 -8.90
CA ARG A 71 7.99 14.92 -7.81
C ARG A 71 7.84 13.55 -7.16
N TRP A 72 7.81 13.54 -5.85
CA TRP A 72 7.55 12.36 -5.05
C TRP A 72 6.62 12.70 -3.89
N TRP A 73 5.97 11.67 -3.37
CA TRP A 73 5.09 11.77 -2.22
C TRP A 73 5.35 10.62 -1.25
N PRO A 74 5.30 10.85 0.07
CA PRO A 74 5.39 9.76 1.03
C PRO A 74 4.22 8.82 0.80
N ALA A 75 4.47 7.54 0.52
CA ALA A 75 3.43 6.67 -0.02
C ALA A 75 2.20 6.57 0.89
N ARG A 76 2.46 6.41 2.20
CA ARG A 76 1.39 6.35 3.21
C ARG A 76 0.52 7.60 3.21
N GLN A 77 1.12 8.79 3.25
CA GLN A 77 0.37 10.05 3.28
C GLN A 77 -0.37 10.27 1.96
N ALA A 78 0.25 9.90 0.83
CA ALA A 78 -0.40 9.98 -0.47
C ALA A 78 -1.66 9.12 -0.52
N PHE A 79 -1.62 7.88 -0.04
CA PHE A 79 -2.81 7.02 -0.01
C PHE A 79 -3.90 7.56 0.91
N GLU A 80 -3.55 8.07 2.09
CA GLU A 80 -4.53 8.68 3.00
C GLU A 80 -5.25 9.88 2.35
N VAL A 81 -4.49 10.76 1.67
CA VAL A 81 -5.04 11.91 0.94
C VAL A 81 -5.90 11.46 -0.24
N ILE A 82 -5.41 10.52 -1.05
CA ILE A 82 -6.15 9.97 -2.19
C ILE A 82 -7.46 9.36 -1.73
N SER A 83 -7.45 8.52 -0.69
CA SER A 83 -8.67 7.93 -0.12
C SER A 83 -9.67 9.00 0.29
N THR A 84 -9.21 10.08 0.93
CA THR A 84 -10.07 11.20 1.33
C THR A 84 -10.69 11.87 0.11
N ILE A 85 -9.90 12.23 -0.90
CA ILE A 85 -10.40 12.85 -2.14
C ILE A 85 -11.41 11.93 -2.83
N THR A 86 -11.08 10.65 -3.01
CA THR A 86 -11.95 9.69 -3.69
C THR A 86 -13.23 9.39 -2.92
N SER A 87 -13.26 9.58 -1.59
CA SER A 87 -14.47 9.43 -0.78
C SER A 87 -15.44 10.61 -0.92
N GLU A 88 -14.97 11.74 -1.43
CA GLU A 88 -15.76 12.94 -1.71
C GLU A 88 -16.37 12.91 -3.13
N TRP A 89 -16.02 11.92 -3.96
CA TRP A 89 -16.50 11.74 -5.33
C TRP A 89 -17.87 11.07 -5.44
#